data_AF-C5YSK7-F1
#
_entry.id   AF-C5YSK7-F1
#
_cell.length_a   1.000
_cell.length_b   1.000
_cell.length_c   1.000
_cell.angle_alpha   90.00
_cell.angle_beta   90.00
_cell.angle_gamma   90.00
#
_symmetry.space_group_name_H-M   'P 1'
#
loop_
_entity.id
_entity.type
_entity.pdbx_description
1 polymer ?
#
loop_
_entity_poly.entity_id
_entity_poly.type
_entity_poly.pdbx_seq_one_letter_code
_entity_poly.pdbx_strand_id
1 'polypeptide(L)'
;MAASSSSILLLFLAATLMASGTHAATFTIKNNCGFTVWPAATPVGGGTQLNSGGTWTINVPAGTSSGRVWGRTGCSFNGNSGSCQTGDCGGALACTLSGKPPLTLAEFTIGGSQDFYDISVIDGFNIGMAFSCSTGVGLVCRDSSCPDAYHNPPDRKTHACGGNSNYQVTFCP
;
A
#
# COMPACT_ATOMS: atom_id res chain seq x y z
N MET A 1 -6.82 56.56 50.50
CA MET A 1 -7.88 55.53 50.33
C MET A 1 -8.35 55.65 48.88
N ALA A 2 -8.31 54.67 47.99
CA ALA A 2 -8.18 53.22 48.10
C ALA A 2 -7.24 52.68 47.01
N ALA A 3 -6.58 51.56 47.31
CA ALA A 3 -5.88 50.73 46.34
C ALA A 3 -6.91 49.85 45.60
N SER A 4 -6.70 49.62 44.31
CA SER A 4 -7.39 48.55 43.58
C SER A 4 -6.37 47.67 42.88
N SER A 5 -6.22 46.47 43.45
CA SER A 5 -5.57 45.30 42.89
C SER A 5 -6.38 44.76 41.69
N SER A 6 -5.69 44.20 40.69
CA SER A 6 -6.09 42.96 40.01
C SER A 6 -4.99 42.60 39.03
N SER A 7 -4.05 41.75 39.47
CA SER A 7 -4.14 40.30 39.25
C SER A 7 -3.77 39.94 37.82
N ILE A 8 -2.47 39.66 37.68
CA ILE A 8 -1.85 38.67 36.79
C ILE A 8 -2.93 37.79 36.14
N LEU A 9 -3.25 38.05 34.87
CA LEU A 9 -3.86 37.05 34.02
C LEU A 9 -2.99 36.92 32.77
N LEU A 10 -1.84 36.29 32.99
CA LEU A 10 -1.15 35.49 31.97
C LEU A 10 -2.18 34.54 31.36
N LEU A 11 -2.86 34.99 30.30
CA LEU A 11 -3.58 34.10 29.40
C LEU A 11 -2.53 33.28 28.65
N PHE A 12 -2.07 32.22 29.30
CA PHE A 12 -1.51 31.06 28.64
C PHE A 12 -2.58 30.52 27.71
N LEU A 13 -2.54 30.94 26.44
CA LEU A 13 -3.27 30.29 25.37
C LEU A 13 -2.59 28.93 25.15
N ALA A 14 -2.98 27.96 25.98
CA ALA A 14 -2.69 26.55 25.73
C ALA A 14 -3.44 26.16 24.45
N ALA A 15 -2.77 26.31 23.31
CA ALA A 15 -3.18 25.67 22.07
C ALA A 15 -3.13 24.15 22.32
N THR A 16 -4.26 23.58 22.74
CA THR A 16 -4.46 22.14 22.75
C THR A 16 -4.45 21.68 21.30
N LEU A 17 -3.26 21.34 20.81
CA LEU A 17 -3.11 20.59 19.58
C LEU A 17 -3.82 19.25 19.82
N MET A 18 -5.06 19.13 19.34
CA MET A 18 -5.67 17.81 19.22
C MET A 18 -4.83 17.05 18.22
N ALA A 19 -3.90 16.25 18.71
CA ALA A 19 -3.24 15.23 17.91
C ALA A 19 -4.31 14.21 17.56
N SER A 20 -5.07 14.46 16.48
CA SER A 20 -5.76 13.40 15.77
C SER A 20 -4.67 12.45 15.32
N GLY A 21 -4.49 11.35 16.04
CA GLY A 21 -3.58 10.29 15.64
C GLY A 21 -3.96 9.88 14.22
N THR A 22 -3.10 10.17 13.25
CA THR A 22 -3.25 9.66 11.89
C THR A 22 -3.04 8.14 11.98
N HIS A 23 -4.14 7.40 12.10
CA HIS A 23 -4.07 5.94 12.17
C HIS A 23 -3.57 5.42 10.82
N ALA A 24 -2.32 4.94 10.78
CA ALA A 24 -1.78 4.28 9.60
C ALA A 24 -2.50 2.95 9.38
N ALA A 25 -2.84 2.65 8.11
CA ALA A 25 -3.31 1.34 7.69
C ALA A 25 -2.13 0.36 7.66
N THR A 26 -2.26 -0.78 8.33
CA THR A 26 -1.25 -1.83 8.25
C THR A 26 -1.52 -2.74 7.05
N PHE A 27 -0.53 -2.89 6.18
CA PHE A 27 -0.55 -3.82 5.06
C PHE A 27 0.36 -5.00 5.36
N THR A 28 -0.20 -6.20 5.35
CA THR A 28 0.54 -7.47 5.43
C THR A 28 0.67 -8.08 4.05
N ILE A 29 1.90 -8.16 3.55
CA ILE A 29 2.25 -8.63 2.21
C ILE A 29 2.89 -10.01 2.34
N LYS A 30 2.26 -11.03 1.78
CA LYS A 30 2.67 -12.43 1.91
C LYS A 30 3.07 -13.02 0.57
N ASN A 31 4.14 -13.80 0.56
CA ASN A 31 4.52 -14.61 -0.57
C ASN A 31 4.10 -16.08 -0.35
N ASN A 32 3.02 -16.54 -0.99
CA ASN A 32 2.66 -17.96 -1.02
C ASN A 32 3.22 -18.69 -2.26
N CYS A 33 3.94 -18.00 -3.14
CA CYS A 33 4.52 -18.63 -4.32
C CYS A 33 5.58 -19.64 -3.92
N GLY A 34 5.77 -20.68 -4.75
CA GLY A 34 6.87 -21.64 -4.61
C GLY A 34 8.26 -21.07 -4.95
N PHE A 35 8.36 -19.75 -5.17
CA PHE A 35 9.59 -19.05 -5.56
C PHE A 35 9.69 -17.69 -4.85
N THR A 36 10.88 -17.11 -4.85
CA THR A 36 11.14 -15.78 -4.25
C THR A 36 10.49 -14.68 -5.07
N VAL A 37 9.82 -13.76 -4.37
CA VAL A 37 9.23 -12.54 -4.92
C VAL A 37 9.89 -11.35 -4.26
N TRP A 38 10.11 -10.27 -5.01
CA TRP A 38 10.58 -9.01 -4.45
C TRP A 38 9.41 -8.02 -4.44
N PRO A 39 8.53 -8.05 -3.42
CA PRO A 39 7.46 -7.07 -3.35
C PRO A 39 8.02 -5.66 -3.36
N ALA A 40 7.25 -4.77 -3.97
CA ALA A 40 7.50 -3.35 -3.99
C ALA A 40 6.22 -2.60 -3.65
N ALA A 41 6.38 -1.44 -3.03
CA ALA A 41 5.28 -0.61 -2.59
C ALA A 41 5.63 0.88 -2.67
N THR A 42 4.72 1.68 -3.21
CA THR A 42 4.84 3.14 -3.28
C THR A 42 3.54 3.80 -2.80
N PRO A 43 3.59 5.01 -2.22
CA PRO A 43 4.80 5.79 -1.90
C PRO A 43 5.54 5.29 -0.64
N VAL A 44 5.01 4.28 0.04
CA VAL A 44 5.52 3.79 1.33
C VAL A 44 5.92 2.32 1.23
N GLY A 45 7.06 1.98 1.84
CA GLY A 45 7.59 0.62 1.92
C GLY A 45 8.80 0.40 0.99
N GLY A 46 8.75 0.91 -0.23
CA GLY A 46 9.82 0.77 -1.20
C GLY A 46 9.86 -0.63 -1.79
N GLY A 47 10.60 -1.55 -1.17
CA GLY A 47 10.68 -2.94 -1.62
C GLY A 47 11.68 -3.77 -0.83
N THR A 48 11.48 -5.09 -0.85
CA THR A 48 12.31 -6.05 -0.13
C THR A 48 12.31 -7.40 -0.86
N GLN A 49 13.12 -8.35 -0.41
CA GLN A 49 13.06 -9.75 -0.84
C GLN A 49 12.15 -10.55 0.10
N LEU A 50 11.22 -11.31 -0.45
CA LEU A 50 10.42 -12.29 0.28
C LEU A 50 10.60 -13.69 -0.33
N ASN A 51 11.24 -14.59 0.42
CA ASN A 51 11.26 -16.01 0.09
C ASN A 51 9.85 -16.62 0.24
N SER A 52 9.67 -17.83 -0.29
CA SER A 52 8.41 -18.58 -0.16
C SER A 52 7.98 -18.70 1.32
N GLY A 53 6.70 -18.43 1.60
CA GLY A 53 6.13 -18.38 2.94
C GLY A 53 6.42 -17.10 3.74
N GLY A 54 7.30 -16.24 3.21
CA GLY A 54 7.69 -14.99 3.86
C GLY A 54 6.56 -13.96 3.94
N THR A 55 6.66 -13.07 4.91
CA THR A 55 5.72 -11.97 5.14
C THR A 55 6.48 -10.67 5.37
N TRP A 56 5.97 -9.57 4.82
CA TRP A 56 6.46 -8.22 5.01
C TRP A 56 5.31 -7.31 5.40
N THR A 57 5.52 -6.46 6.40
CA THR A 57 4.50 -5.51 6.86
C THR A 57 4.97 -4.09 6.62
N ILE A 58 4.07 -3.25 6.10
CA ILE A 58 4.27 -1.81 5.96
C ILE A 58 3.11 -1.06 6.63
N ASN A 59 3.39 0.13 7.15
CA ASN A 59 2.38 1.01 7.73
C ASN A 59 2.17 2.20 6.78
N VAL A 60 1.03 2.22 6.12
CA VAL A 60 0.65 3.24 5.15
C VAL A 60 -0.08 4.37 5.87
N PRO A 61 0.41 5.62 5.85
CA PRO A 61 -0.25 6.74 6.52
C PRO A 61 -1.66 7.00 5.98
N ALA A 62 -2.56 7.41 6.88
CA ALA A 62 -3.83 8.02 6.52
C ALA A 62 -3.61 9.22 5.59
N GLY A 63 -4.46 9.36 4.57
CA GLY A 63 -4.35 10.39 3.53
C GLY A 63 -3.54 9.98 2.30
N THR A 64 -3.05 8.74 2.22
CA THR A 64 -2.36 8.22 1.02
C THR A 64 -3.35 8.13 -0.14
N SER A 65 -3.16 8.95 -1.19
CA SER A 65 -4.12 9.09 -2.30
C SER A 65 -3.84 8.25 -3.56
N SER A 66 -2.66 7.63 -3.63
CA SER A 66 -2.24 6.84 -4.81
C SER A 66 -1.20 5.81 -4.38
N GLY A 67 -1.65 4.79 -3.66
CA GLY A 67 -0.81 3.72 -3.15
C GLY A 67 -0.83 2.50 -4.06
N ARG A 68 0.30 1.80 -4.14
CA ARG A 68 0.49 0.60 -4.96
C ARG A 68 1.31 -0.45 -4.24
N VAL A 69 0.95 -1.72 -4.40
CA VAL A 69 1.79 -2.88 -4.08
C VAL A 69 1.82 -3.80 -5.30
N TRP A 70 3.01 -4.32 -5.64
CA TRP A 70 3.16 -5.32 -6.70
C TRP A 70 4.29 -6.29 -6.41
N GLY A 71 4.26 -7.44 -7.10
CA GLY A 71 5.31 -8.45 -7.02
C GLY A 71 6.29 -8.30 -8.18
N ARG A 72 7.59 -8.29 -7.88
CA ARG A 72 8.65 -8.39 -8.90
C ARG A 72 9.23 -9.80 -8.93
N THR A 73 9.53 -10.30 -10.11
CA THR A 73 10.03 -11.68 -10.31
C THR A 73 11.35 -11.69 -11.08
N GLY A 74 12.13 -12.75 -10.88
CA GLY A 74 13.40 -12.94 -11.59
C GLY A 74 14.43 -11.86 -11.29
N CYS A 75 14.48 -11.39 -10.04
CA CYS A 75 15.37 -10.30 -9.68
C CYS A 75 16.76 -10.79 -9.29
N SER A 76 17.75 -9.95 -9.59
CA SER A 76 19.13 -10.10 -9.11
C SER A 76 19.63 -8.74 -8.65
N PHE A 77 19.98 -8.64 -7.36
CA PHE A 77 20.48 -7.42 -6.73
C PHE A 77 21.89 -7.62 -6.17
N ASN A 78 22.72 -6.60 -6.34
CA ASN A 78 23.99 -6.44 -5.62
C ASN A 78 23.83 -5.26 -4.67
N GLY A 79 23.56 -5.54 -3.39
CA GLY A 79 23.11 -4.53 -2.44
C GLY A 79 21.73 -3.98 -2.83
N ASN A 80 21.62 -2.66 -3.02
CA ASN A 80 20.35 -1.99 -3.31
C ASN A 80 20.08 -1.77 -4.81
N SER A 81 20.97 -2.24 -5.68
CA SER A 81 20.90 -2.01 -7.13
C SER A 81 20.97 -3.32 -7.90
N GLY A 82 20.22 -3.42 -9.00
CA GLY A 82 20.04 -4.67 -9.73
C GLY A 82 19.04 -4.54 -10.87
N SER A 83 18.34 -5.63 -11.15
CA SER A 83 17.23 -5.65 -12.12
C SER A 83 16.26 -6.79 -11.81
N CYS A 84 15.03 -6.64 -12.29
CA CYS A 84 14.00 -7.69 -12.28
C CYS A 84 13.50 -7.98 -13.70
N GLN A 85 13.07 -9.22 -13.96
CA GLN A 85 12.48 -9.60 -15.25
C GLN A 85 11.09 -8.97 -15.44
N THR A 86 10.30 -8.84 -14.37
CA THR A 86 8.99 -8.18 -14.40
C THR A 86 8.86 -7.21 -13.23
N GLY A 87 8.10 -6.12 -13.42
CA GLY A 87 7.82 -5.14 -12.36
C GLY A 87 9.03 -4.31 -11.90
N ASP A 88 10.15 -4.32 -12.63
CA ASP A 88 11.34 -3.56 -12.25
C ASP A 88 11.06 -2.06 -12.10
N CYS A 89 11.58 -1.43 -11.04
CA CYS A 89 11.35 -0.02 -10.73
C CYS A 89 12.60 0.84 -10.96
N GLY A 90 13.33 0.59 -12.05
CA GLY A 90 14.56 1.30 -12.39
C GLY A 90 15.80 0.68 -11.72
N GLY A 91 15.78 -0.63 -11.50
CA GLY A 91 16.88 -1.38 -10.91
C GLY A 91 17.10 -1.17 -9.40
N ALA A 92 16.21 -0.45 -8.71
CA ALA A 92 16.30 -0.25 -7.26
C ALA A 92 15.65 -1.42 -6.49
N LEU A 93 16.28 -1.88 -5.40
CA LEU A 93 15.63 -2.83 -4.49
C LEU A 93 14.45 -2.17 -3.76
N ALA A 94 14.66 -0.96 -3.23
CA ALA A 94 13.62 -0.15 -2.60
C ALA A 94 13.06 0.86 -3.62
N CYS A 95 11.85 0.60 -4.12
CA CYS A 95 11.26 1.39 -5.20
C CYS A 95 10.79 2.78 -4.75
N THR A 96 11.11 3.80 -5.54
CA THR A 96 10.50 5.14 -5.43
C THR A 96 9.62 5.48 -6.64
N LEU A 97 9.67 4.63 -7.67
CA LEU A 97 8.91 4.72 -8.91
C LEU A 97 8.01 3.49 -9.05
N SER A 98 6.95 3.60 -9.85
CA SER A 98 6.15 2.45 -10.25
C SER A 98 6.98 1.45 -11.06
N GLY A 99 6.63 0.17 -10.99
CA GLY A 99 7.27 -0.90 -11.76
C GLY A 99 6.94 -0.83 -13.25
N LYS A 100 7.83 -1.39 -14.09
CA LYS A 100 7.65 -1.54 -15.53
C LYS A 100 6.74 -2.75 -15.86
N PRO A 101 5.78 -2.62 -16.79
CA PRO A 101 4.97 -3.73 -17.30
C PRO A 101 5.79 -4.95 -17.77
N PRO A 102 5.27 -6.19 -17.64
CA PRO A 102 3.98 -6.52 -17.06
C PRO A 102 4.01 -6.58 -15.52
N LEU A 103 2.95 -6.11 -14.87
CA LEU A 103 2.77 -6.26 -13.41
C LEU A 103 1.31 -6.24 -12.97
N THR A 104 0.94 -7.19 -12.12
CA THR A 104 -0.33 -7.16 -11.40
C THR A 104 -0.22 -6.20 -10.22
N LEU A 105 -1.12 -5.22 -10.15
CA LEU A 105 -1.12 -4.16 -9.14
C LEU A 105 -2.23 -4.39 -8.11
N ALA A 106 -1.93 -4.20 -6.83
CA ALA A 106 -2.90 -3.81 -5.81
C ALA A 106 -2.84 -2.29 -5.68
N GLU A 107 -3.91 -1.59 -6.05
CA GLU A 107 -4.00 -0.12 -5.96
C GLU A 107 -4.92 0.28 -4.81
N PHE A 108 -4.59 1.36 -4.10
CA PHE A 108 -5.38 1.80 -2.95
C PHE A 108 -5.28 3.30 -2.64
N THR A 109 -6.31 3.78 -1.96
CA THR A 109 -6.40 5.09 -1.31
C THR A 109 -6.80 4.90 0.15
N ILE A 110 -6.03 5.48 1.08
CA ILE A 110 -6.25 5.36 2.53
C ILE A 110 -6.63 6.72 3.11
N GLY A 111 -7.71 6.76 3.91
CA GLY A 111 -8.08 7.92 4.71
C GLY A 111 -9.55 8.33 4.57
N GLY A 112 -9.95 9.34 5.33
CA GLY A 112 -11.36 9.76 5.41
C GLY A 112 -12.22 8.74 6.16
N SER A 113 -13.51 8.65 5.79
CA SER A 113 -14.43 7.66 6.33
C SER A 113 -14.35 6.30 5.65
N GLN A 114 -13.77 6.24 4.45
CA GLN A 114 -13.75 5.07 3.59
C GLN A 114 -12.46 5.05 2.79
N ASP A 115 -11.80 3.89 2.81
CA ASP A 115 -10.69 3.60 1.93
C ASP A 115 -11.20 2.98 0.62
N PHE A 116 -10.39 3.05 -0.43
CA PHE A 116 -10.68 2.44 -1.73
C PHE A 116 -9.54 1.55 -2.18
N TYR A 117 -9.86 0.44 -2.83
CA TYR A 117 -8.88 -0.52 -3.29
C TYR A 117 -9.36 -1.34 -4.47
N ASP A 118 -8.43 -1.81 -5.29
CA ASP A 118 -8.68 -2.71 -6.41
C ASP A 118 -7.43 -3.51 -6.81
N ILE A 119 -7.65 -4.51 -7.67
CA ILE A 119 -6.57 -5.14 -8.42
C ILE A 119 -6.61 -4.59 -9.86
N SER A 120 -5.45 -4.27 -10.42
CA SER A 120 -5.32 -3.83 -11.80
C SER A 120 -4.34 -4.71 -12.58
N VAL A 121 -4.76 -5.09 -13.78
CA VAL A 121 -3.95 -5.77 -14.81
C VAL A 121 -3.90 -4.95 -16.10
N ILE A 122 -4.26 -3.65 -16.05
CA ILE A 122 -4.12 -2.71 -17.18
C ILE A 122 -2.67 -2.71 -17.68
N ASP A 123 -1.71 -2.71 -16.76
CA ASP A 123 -0.27 -2.78 -17.04
C ASP A 123 0.23 -4.24 -17.23
N GLY A 124 -0.67 -5.17 -17.55
CA GLY A 124 -0.38 -6.58 -17.76
C GLY A 124 -0.44 -7.43 -16.49
N PHE A 125 -0.20 -8.73 -16.66
CA PHE A 125 -0.21 -9.71 -15.57
C PHE A 125 1.14 -10.42 -15.49
N ASN A 126 1.67 -10.57 -14.27
CA ASN A 126 2.91 -11.33 -14.04
C ASN A 126 2.77 -12.39 -12.94
N ILE A 127 2.03 -12.10 -11.87
CA ILE A 127 1.92 -12.97 -10.69
C ILE A 127 0.51 -12.91 -10.12
N GLY A 128 -0.03 -14.07 -9.73
CA GLY A 128 -1.34 -14.13 -9.08
C GLY A 128 -1.34 -13.35 -7.76
N MET A 129 -2.43 -12.66 -7.47
CA MET A 129 -2.57 -11.77 -6.32
C MET A 129 -3.96 -11.91 -5.71
N ALA A 130 -4.03 -12.01 -4.38
CA ALA A 130 -5.24 -11.73 -3.62
C ALA A 130 -5.04 -10.43 -2.85
N PHE A 131 -6.10 -9.63 -2.76
CA PHE A 131 -6.09 -8.36 -2.06
C PHE A 131 -7.39 -8.19 -1.28
N SER A 132 -7.28 -7.97 0.02
CA SER A 132 -8.43 -7.84 0.90
C SER A 132 -8.17 -6.82 1.98
N CYS A 133 -9.24 -6.26 2.53
CA CYS A 133 -9.21 -5.42 3.71
C CYS A 133 -10.07 -6.03 4.83
N SER A 134 -9.83 -5.61 6.06
CA SER A 134 -10.45 -6.21 7.26
C SER A 134 -11.99 -6.14 7.34
N THR A 135 -12.63 -5.24 6.57
CA THR A 135 -14.09 -5.01 6.62
C THR A 135 -14.77 -5.08 5.25
N GLY A 136 -14.03 -5.41 4.19
CA GLY A 136 -14.51 -5.41 2.80
C GLY A 136 -14.42 -6.78 2.14
N VAL A 137 -14.62 -6.81 0.83
CA VAL A 137 -14.56 -8.04 0.03
C VAL A 137 -13.12 -8.44 -0.29
N GLY A 138 -12.84 -9.74 -0.36
CA GLY A 138 -11.56 -10.23 -0.88
C GLY A 138 -11.58 -10.31 -2.40
N LEU A 139 -10.57 -9.75 -3.06
CA LEU A 139 -10.36 -9.82 -4.50
C LEU A 139 -9.30 -10.88 -4.81
N VAL A 140 -9.49 -11.65 -5.88
CA VAL A 140 -8.52 -12.68 -6.26
C VAL A 140 -8.29 -12.71 -7.77
N CYS A 141 -7.05 -12.50 -8.18
CA CYS A 141 -6.59 -12.52 -9.56
C CYS A 141 -5.52 -13.61 -9.74
N ARG A 142 -5.85 -14.69 -10.44
CA ARG A 142 -4.93 -15.83 -10.68
C ARG A 142 -4.33 -15.86 -12.08
N ASP A 143 -4.90 -15.11 -13.01
CA ASP A 143 -4.46 -15.04 -14.40
C ASP A 143 -4.81 -13.68 -15.02
N SER A 144 -4.33 -13.45 -16.24
CA SER A 144 -4.48 -12.19 -16.98
C SER A 144 -5.92 -11.86 -17.37
N SER A 145 -6.88 -12.78 -17.26
CA SER A 145 -8.29 -12.58 -17.61
C SER A 145 -9.21 -12.38 -16.39
N CYS A 146 -8.61 -12.23 -15.20
CA CYS A 146 -9.33 -12.18 -13.93
C CYS A 146 -10.52 -11.19 -13.91
N PRO A 147 -11.75 -11.66 -13.59
CA PRO A 147 -12.93 -10.79 -13.58
C PRO A 147 -12.94 -9.75 -12.46
N ASP A 148 -12.17 -9.92 -11.39
CA ASP A 148 -12.12 -8.99 -10.25
C ASP A 148 -11.15 -7.81 -10.49
N ALA A 149 -10.39 -7.82 -11.59
CA ALA A 149 -9.37 -6.82 -11.86
C ALA A 149 -9.80 -5.80 -12.94
N TYR A 150 -9.24 -4.59 -12.87
CA TYR A 150 -9.24 -3.64 -13.98
C TYR A 150 -8.43 -4.21 -15.16
N HIS A 151 -9.05 -4.32 -16.33
CA HIS A 151 -8.39 -4.66 -17.60
C HIS A 151 -8.18 -3.43 -18.48
N ASN A 152 -9.06 -2.43 -18.33
CA ASN A 152 -9.03 -1.20 -19.08
C ASN A 152 -9.55 -0.02 -18.23
N PRO A 153 -9.15 1.23 -18.52
CA PRO A 153 -9.55 2.39 -17.70
C PRO A 153 -11.07 2.59 -17.52
N PRO A 154 -11.92 2.27 -18.52
CA PRO A 154 -13.39 2.32 -18.35
C PRO A 154 -14.00 1.34 -17.35
N ASP A 155 -13.29 0.30 -16.90
CA ASP A 155 -13.84 -0.67 -15.97
C ASP A 155 -14.28 -0.02 -14.63
N ARG A 156 -15.06 -0.75 -13.85
CA ARG A 156 -15.47 -0.35 -12.49
C ARG A 156 -15.24 -1.54 -11.56
N LYS A 157 -14.04 -1.60 -11.00
CA LYS A 157 -13.59 -2.70 -10.12
C LYS A 157 -13.08 -2.19 -8.77
N THR A 158 -13.28 -0.91 -8.49
CA THR A 158 -12.98 -0.33 -7.17
C THR A 158 -13.93 -0.86 -6.11
N HIS A 159 -13.35 -1.33 -5.02
CA HIS A 159 -14.04 -1.73 -3.81
C HIS A 159 -13.71 -0.75 -2.68
N ALA A 160 -14.52 -0.82 -1.63
CA ALA A 160 -14.44 0.11 -0.51
C ALA A 160 -14.28 -0.65 0.81
N CYS A 161 -13.57 -0.02 1.74
CA CYS A 161 -13.39 -0.51 3.10
C CYS A 161 -13.67 0.59 4.13
N GLY A 162 -13.90 0.24 5.39
CA GLY A 162 -13.89 1.26 6.46
C GLY A 162 -12.56 2.04 6.44
N GLY A 163 -12.61 3.35 6.68
CA GLY A 163 -11.41 4.20 6.62
C GLY A 163 -10.30 3.74 7.56
N ASN A 164 -9.05 3.77 7.09
CA ASN A 164 -7.85 3.30 7.79
C ASN A 164 -7.93 1.82 8.22
N SER A 165 -8.53 0.97 7.38
CA SER A 165 -8.59 -0.48 7.61
C SER A 165 -7.21 -1.13 7.50
N ASN A 166 -7.09 -2.36 7.99
CA ASN A 166 -5.91 -3.20 7.73
C ASN A 166 -6.12 -4.03 6.46
N TYR A 167 -5.02 -4.30 5.77
CA TYR A 167 -5.01 -4.94 4.45
C TYR A 167 -4.10 -6.16 4.41
N GLN A 168 -4.46 -7.11 3.56
CA GLN A 168 -3.63 -8.25 3.22
C GLN A 168 -3.47 -8.36 1.71
N VAL A 169 -2.22 -8.42 1.25
CA VAL A 169 -1.84 -8.73 -0.13
C VAL A 169 -1.14 -10.08 -0.12
N THR A 170 -1.59 -11.03 -0.93
CA THR A 170 -0.97 -12.36 -1.02
C THR A 170 -0.61 -12.67 -2.46
N PHE A 171 0.66 -12.90 -2.75
CA PHE A 171 1.10 -13.43 -4.04
C PHE A 171 0.90 -14.94 -4.11
N CYS A 172 0.46 -15.44 -5.26
CA CYS A 172 0.05 -16.83 -5.50
C CYS A 172 -1.02 -17.34 -4.51
N PRO A 173 -2.22 -16.71 -4.50
CA PRO A 173 -3.33 -17.12 -3.63
C PRO A 173 -4.08 -18.37 -4.11
#